data_AF-A0A5C5VSG7-F1
#
_entry.id   AF-A0A5C5VSG7-F1
#
_cell.length_a   1.000
_cell.length_b   1.000
_cell.length_c   1.000
_cell.angle_alpha   90.00
_cell.angle_beta   90.00
_cell.angle_gamma   90.00
#
_symmetry.space_group_name_H-M   'P 1'
#
loop_
_entity.id
_entity.type
_entity.pdbx_description
1 polymer ?
#
loop_
_entity_poly.entity_id
_entity_poly.type
_entity_poly.pdbx_seq_one_letter_code
_entity_poly.pdbx_strand_id
1 'polypeptide(L)'
;MRYETKRWAGLALTLTMVATASAASFEWTGQRGASWNNCDNWTYTGLPAACYPSTASDDVTIPYEDGGWPIDLISVDHVDDLTIYGDVTFGPVSGSPTLKCESLTISTGIAAAEINITISGATLQVVAPE
;
A
#
# COMPACT_ATOMS: atom_id res chain seq x y z
N MET A 1 56.39 -33.25 -32.63
CA MET A 1 55.49 -32.20 -32.12
C MET A 1 54.06 -32.73 -32.17
N ARG A 2 53.44 -32.97 -31.02
CA ARG A 2 52.00 -33.22 -30.88
C ARG A 2 51.51 -32.23 -29.83
N TYR A 3 50.60 -31.33 -30.22
CA TYR A 3 49.98 -30.37 -29.30
C TYR A 3 48.65 -30.97 -28.83
N GLU A 4 48.54 -31.19 -27.52
CA GLU A 4 47.31 -31.59 -26.85
C GLU A 4 46.45 -30.35 -26.60
N THR A 5 45.25 -30.33 -27.17
CA THR A 5 44.28 -29.24 -26.95
C THR A 5 43.32 -29.63 -25.83
N LYS A 6 43.62 -29.21 -24.59
CA LYS A 6 42.67 -29.31 -23.46
C LYS A 6 41.55 -28.29 -23.66
N ARG A 7 40.32 -28.77 -23.88
CA ARG A 7 39.10 -27.95 -23.86
C ARG A 7 38.66 -27.75 -22.41
N TRP A 8 38.76 -26.52 -21.92
CA TRP A 8 38.19 -26.11 -20.64
C TRP A 8 36.75 -25.65 -20.90
N ALA A 9 35.77 -26.41 -20.40
CA ALA A 9 34.38 -26.00 -20.40
C ALA A 9 34.18 -24.98 -19.25
N GLY A 10 33.97 -23.71 -19.60
CA GLY A 10 33.64 -22.66 -18.65
C GLY A 10 32.21 -22.83 -18.12
N LEU A 11 32.07 -22.93 -16.80
CA LEU A 11 30.79 -22.93 -16.10
C LEU A 11 30.29 -21.47 -16.05
N ALA A 12 29.24 -21.14 -16.81
CA ALA A 12 28.61 -19.82 -16.75
C ALA A 12 27.68 -19.78 -15.52
N LEU A 13 28.04 -18.97 -14.52
CA LEU A 13 27.23 -18.72 -13.34
C LEU A 13 26.19 -17.63 -13.66
N THR A 14 24.94 -18.01 -13.88
CA THR A 14 23.83 -17.06 -13.99
C THR A 14 23.47 -16.54 -12.60
N LEU A 15 23.81 -15.29 -12.30
CA LEU A 15 23.30 -14.57 -11.14
C LEU A 15 21.84 -14.21 -11.38
N THR A 16 20.93 -14.93 -10.73
CA THR A 16 19.53 -14.54 -10.62
C THR A 16 19.45 -13.46 -9.55
N MET A 17 19.21 -12.20 -9.95
CA MET A 17 18.90 -11.14 -9.00
C MET A 17 17.50 -11.41 -8.45
N VAL A 18 17.41 -11.88 -7.20
CA VAL A 18 16.15 -11.87 -6.47
C VAL A 18 15.91 -10.43 -6.06
N ALA A 19 15.04 -9.73 -6.79
CA ALA A 19 14.54 -8.43 -6.36
C ALA A 19 13.72 -8.68 -5.09
N THR A 20 14.27 -8.34 -3.93
CA THR A 20 13.47 -8.17 -2.72
C THR A 20 12.56 -6.97 -2.96
N ALA A 21 11.28 -7.20 -3.24
CA ALA A 21 10.28 -6.15 -3.22
C ALA A 21 10.29 -5.55 -1.80
N SER A 22 10.78 -4.33 -1.68
CA SER A 22 10.74 -3.59 -0.42
C SER A 22 9.32 -3.09 -0.23
N ALA A 23 8.59 -3.67 0.71
CA ALA A 23 7.30 -3.14 1.14
C ALA A 23 7.47 -1.71 1.66
N ALA A 24 6.62 -0.81 1.19
CA ALA A 24 6.59 0.58 1.62
C ALA A 24 5.38 0.78 2.53
N SER A 25 5.59 1.40 3.68
CA SER A 25 4.50 1.69 4.61
C SER A 25 4.11 3.16 4.48
N PHE A 26 2.83 3.42 4.28
CA PHE A 26 2.22 4.74 4.09
C PHE A 26 1.27 5.05 5.24
N GLU A 27 1.44 6.21 5.86
CA GLU A 27 0.55 6.71 6.91
C GLU A 27 -0.18 7.97 6.41
N TRP A 28 -1.51 7.96 6.57
CA TRP A 28 -2.35 9.08 6.18
C TRP A 28 -2.19 10.25 7.15
N THR A 29 -1.98 11.45 6.60
CA THR A 29 -1.85 12.69 7.36
C THR A 29 -2.92 13.72 7.04
N GLY A 30 -3.60 13.59 5.88
CA GLY A 30 -4.64 14.53 5.44
C GLY A 30 -4.19 15.99 5.33
N GLN A 31 -2.87 16.27 5.26
CA GLN A 31 -2.32 17.62 5.39
C GLN A 31 -2.86 18.61 4.35
N ARG A 32 -3.29 18.14 3.18
CA ARG A 32 -3.70 18.97 2.05
C ARG A 32 -4.95 18.43 1.36
N GLY A 33 -6.02 18.32 2.14
CA GLY A 33 -7.35 17.88 1.68
C GLY A 33 -7.54 16.38 1.80
N ALA A 34 -8.56 15.83 1.13
CA ALA A 34 -8.99 14.45 1.34
C ALA A 34 -8.54 13.48 0.24
N SER A 35 -7.97 13.94 -0.87
CA SER A 35 -7.68 13.06 -2.02
C SER A 35 -6.58 12.04 -1.73
N TRP A 36 -6.89 10.75 -1.96
CA TRP A 36 -5.97 9.62 -1.76
C TRP A 36 -4.67 9.76 -2.56
N ASN A 37 -4.75 10.29 -3.78
CA ASN A 37 -3.58 10.41 -4.65
C ASN A 37 -2.79 11.71 -4.46
N ASN A 38 -3.11 12.52 -3.45
CA ASN A 38 -2.32 13.69 -3.11
C ASN A 38 -1.11 13.28 -2.28
N CYS A 39 0.09 13.46 -2.84
CA CYS A 39 1.35 13.13 -2.20
C CYS A 39 1.54 13.80 -0.83
N ASP A 40 1.01 15.02 -0.68
CA ASP A 40 1.14 15.79 0.57
C ASP A 40 0.32 15.18 1.72
N ASN A 41 -0.58 14.22 1.43
CA ASN A 41 -1.40 13.55 2.43
C ASN A 41 -0.74 12.28 3.02
N TRP A 42 0.48 11.92 2.60
CA TRP A 42 1.14 10.69 3.02
C TRP A 42 2.53 10.94 3.58
N THR A 43 2.80 10.36 4.74
CA THR A 43 4.17 10.06 5.19
C THR A 43 4.48 8.62 4.84
N TYR A 44 5.73 8.30 4.50
CA TYR A 44 6.10 6.93 4.13
C TYR A 44 7.52 6.57 4.56
N THR A 45 7.76 5.27 4.70
CA THR A 45 9.09 4.69 4.93
C THR A 45 9.33 3.53 3.96
N GLY A 46 10.61 3.24 3.65
CA GLY A 46 10.99 2.29 2.59
C GLY A 46 11.46 2.97 1.29
N LEU A 47 11.99 2.19 0.34
CA LEU A 47 12.58 2.65 -0.93
C LEU A 47 11.82 1.99 -2.13
N PRO A 48 11.63 2.65 -3.31
CA PRO A 48 10.49 3.57 -3.65
C PRO A 48 9.73 3.18 -4.97
N ALA A 49 8.58 3.78 -5.39
CA ALA A 49 8.44 5.13 -5.97
C ALA A 49 6.98 5.61 -6.30
N ALA A 50 6.00 5.39 -5.44
CA ALA A 50 4.72 6.11 -5.52
C ALA A 50 4.62 7.14 -4.40
N CYS A 51 3.95 8.27 -4.65
CA CYS A 51 3.74 9.27 -3.62
C CYS A 51 2.51 9.01 -2.74
N TYR A 52 1.77 7.95 -3.05
CA TYR A 52 0.62 7.43 -2.33
C TYR A 52 0.60 5.90 -2.51
N PRO A 53 -0.01 5.14 -1.59
CA PRO A 53 -0.09 3.68 -1.69
C PRO A 53 -0.97 3.28 -2.87
N SER A 54 -0.42 2.43 -3.73
CA SER A 54 -1.03 2.06 -5.02
C SER A 54 -0.64 0.69 -5.56
N THR A 55 0.21 -0.04 -4.85
CA THR A 55 0.76 -1.32 -5.28
C THR A 55 0.52 -2.40 -4.23
N ALA A 56 0.52 -3.65 -4.66
CA ALA A 56 0.21 -4.80 -3.82
C ALA A 56 1.20 -5.06 -2.66
N SER A 57 2.32 -4.33 -2.60
CA SER A 57 3.29 -4.40 -1.51
C SER A 57 3.23 -3.20 -0.56
N ASP A 58 2.28 -2.29 -0.77
CA ASP A 58 2.15 -1.08 0.05
C ASP A 58 1.28 -1.36 1.27
N ASP A 59 1.80 -1.09 2.47
CA ASP A 59 1.02 -1.10 3.70
C ASP A 59 0.41 0.28 3.94
N VAL A 60 -0.87 0.33 4.29
CA VAL A 60 -1.59 1.57 4.58
C VAL A 60 -2.00 1.63 6.04
N THR A 61 -1.69 2.74 6.68
CA THR A 61 -2.17 3.09 8.01
C THR A 61 -2.99 4.37 7.97
N ILE A 62 -4.22 4.30 8.45
CA ILE A 62 -5.07 5.46 8.75
C ILE A 62 -5.02 5.67 10.26
N PRO A 63 -4.27 6.67 10.77
CA PRO A 63 -4.09 6.87 12.20
C PRO A 63 -5.36 7.42 12.86
N TYR A 64 -5.41 7.39 14.18
CA TYR A 64 -6.47 8.06 14.95
C TYR A 64 -6.35 9.58 14.82
N GLU A 65 -7.47 10.24 14.58
CA GLU A 65 -7.63 11.71 14.64
C GLU A 65 -8.99 12.03 15.28
N ASP A 66 -9.03 13.03 16.15
CA ASP A 66 -10.28 13.48 16.76
C ASP A 66 -11.19 14.12 15.70
N GLY A 67 -12.41 13.60 15.55
CA GLY A 67 -13.33 13.96 14.46
C GLY A 67 -13.15 13.15 13.16
N GLY A 68 -12.13 12.28 13.09
CA GLY A 68 -11.94 11.32 12.00
C GLY A 68 -11.42 11.91 10.69
N TRP A 69 -11.09 11.02 9.75
CA TRP A 69 -10.53 11.37 8.45
C TRP A 69 -11.57 11.34 7.32
N PRO A 70 -11.76 12.42 6.56
CA PRO A 70 -12.34 12.33 5.23
C PRO A 70 -11.27 11.89 4.23
N ILE A 71 -11.55 10.83 3.46
CA ILE A 71 -10.64 10.30 2.44
C ILE A 71 -11.41 10.10 1.13
N ASP A 72 -11.07 10.89 0.12
CA ASP A 72 -11.58 10.74 -1.23
C ASP A 72 -10.71 9.72 -1.98
N LEU A 73 -11.26 8.53 -2.18
CA LEU A 73 -10.64 7.43 -2.88
C LEU A 73 -10.58 7.65 -4.40
N ILE A 74 -9.52 7.10 -4.97
CA ILE A 74 -9.42 6.72 -6.37
C ILE A 74 -9.52 5.19 -6.46
N SER A 75 -9.70 4.64 -7.67
CA SER A 75 -9.57 3.18 -7.82
C SER A 75 -8.11 2.78 -7.64
N VAL A 76 -7.87 1.90 -6.67
CA VAL A 76 -6.58 1.27 -6.38
C VAL A 76 -6.78 -0.24 -6.53
N ASP A 77 -6.00 -0.84 -7.43
CA ASP A 77 -6.21 -2.24 -7.79
C ASP A 77 -5.90 -3.18 -6.64
N HIS A 78 -4.84 -2.89 -5.87
CA HIS A 78 -4.42 -3.67 -4.70
C HIS A 78 -3.42 -2.88 -3.84
N VAL A 79 -3.58 -2.96 -2.52
CA VAL A 79 -2.56 -2.70 -1.49
C VAL A 79 -2.38 -3.96 -0.66
N ASP A 80 -1.30 -4.06 0.12
CA ASP A 80 -1.06 -5.22 0.98
C ASP A 80 -2.03 -5.16 2.18
N ASP A 81 -1.64 -4.47 3.23
CA ASP A 81 -2.44 -4.30 4.44
C ASP A 81 -3.10 -2.91 4.50
N LEU A 82 -4.36 -2.86 4.95
CA LEU A 82 -5.03 -1.62 5.35
C LEU A 82 -5.38 -1.67 6.85
N THR A 83 -4.75 -0.80 7.63
CA THR A 83 -5.01 -0.66 9.06
C THR A 83 -5.67 0.67 9.39
N ILE A 84 -6.74 0.66 10.19
CA ILE A 84 -7.51 1.85 10.57
C ILE A 84 -7.62 1.95 12.09
N TYR A 85 -7.18 3.09 12.64
CA TYR A 85 -7.14 3.36 14.09
C TYR A 85 -8.18 4.36 14.60
N GLY A 86 -8.99 4.97 13.73
CA GLY A 86 -9.98 5.97 14.10
C GLY A 86 -11.14 6.06 13.11
N ASP A 87 -12.04 7.00 13.37
CA ASP A 87 -13.16 7.28 12.48
C ASP A 87 -12.65 7.67 11.09
N VAL A 88 -13.28 7.14 10.04
CA VAL A 88 -12.94 7.48 8.66
C VAL A 88 -14.17 7.43 7.77
N THR A 89 -14.25 8.40 6.87
CA THR A 89 -15.25 8.45 5.80
C THR A 89 -14.55 8.33 4.46
N PHE A 90 -14.75 7.20 3.80
CA PHE A 90 -14.31 6.96 2.43
C PHE A 90 -15.37 7.46 1.44
N GLY A 91 -15.00 8.45 0.63
CA GLY A 91 -15.80 8.99 -0.47
C GLY A 91 -15.09 8.84 -1.82
N PRO A 92 -15.74 9.15 -2.96
CA PRO A 92 -15.08 9.16 -4.26
C PRO A 92 -14.49 10.53 -4.60
N VAL A 93 -13.28 10.56 -5.16
CA VAL A 93 -12.85 11.72 -5.97
C VAL A 93 -13.76 11.86 -7.19
N SER A 94 -14.11 10.72 -7.82
CA SER A 94 -15.08 10.64 -8.91
C SER A 94 -15.58 9.21 -9.08
N GLY A 95 -16.78 9.04 -9.65
CA GLY A 95 -17.33 7.72 -9.98
C GLY A 95 -17.59 6.84 -8.74
N SER A 96 -17.28 5.55 -8.88
CA SER A 96 -17.41 4.54 -7.81
C SER A 96 -16.10 3.78 -7.63
N PRO A 97 -15.09 4.40 -6.99
CA PRO A 97 -13.77 3.84 -6.86
C PRO A 97 -13.78 2.61 -5.97
N THR A 98 -12.83 1.72 -6.22
CA THR A 98 -12.59 0.54 -5.38
C THR A 98 -11.17 0.61 -4.83
N LEU A 99 -11.01 0.43 -3.52
CA LEU A 99 -9.73 0.16 -2.87
C LEU A 99 -9.72 -1.32 -2.47
N LYS A 100 -8.81 -2.10 -3.04
CA LYS A 100 -8.61 -3.49 -2.62
C LYS A 100 -7.39 -3.62 -1.71
N CYS A 101 -7.48 -4.51 -0.74
CA CYS A 101 -6.41 -4.86 0.19
C CYS A 101 -6.39 -6.38 0.44
N GLU A 102 -5.26 -6.94 0.82
CA GLU A 102 -5.15 -8.35 1.25
C GLU A 102 -5.74 -8.55 2.64
N SER A 103 -5.45 -7.60 3.53
CA SER A 103 -6.00 -7.61 4.88
C SER A 103 -6.56 -6.23 5.26
N LEU A 104 -7.66 -6.25 6.02
CA LEU A 104 -8.25 -5.08 6.63
C LEU A 104 -8.27 -5.27 8.15
N THR A 105 -7.52 -4.42 8.85
CA THR A 105 -7.51 -4.36 10.31
C THR A 105 -8.17 -3.08 10.79
N ILE A 106 -9.21 -3.20 11.61
CA ILE A 106 -9.84 -2.07 12.31
C ILE A 106 -9.58 -2.27 13.79
N SER A 107 -8.92 -1.31 14.43
CA SER A 107 -8.52 -1.42 15.83
C SER A 107 -8.62 -0.07 16.50
N THR A 108 -9.30 0.00 17.64
CA THR A 108 -9.33 1.23 18.47
C THR A 108 -7.97 1.57 19.09
N GLY A 109 -6.99 0.66 18.99
CA GLY A 109 -5.71 0.77 19.66
C GLY A 109 -5.91 1.00 21.16
N ILE A 110 -5.43 2.15 21.63
CA ILE A 110 -5.58 2.63 23.02
C ILE A 110 -6.32 3.98 23.13
N ALA A 111 -6.70 4.60 22.00
CA ALA A 111 -7.16 6.00 21.98
C ALA A 111 -8.68 6.16 21.78
N ALA A 112 -9.30 5.30 20.96
CA ALA A 112 -10.72 5.42 20.62
C ALA A 112 -11.60 4.47 21.46
N ALA A 113 -12.79 4.92 21.86
CA ALA A 113 -13.79 4.06 22.51
C ALA A 113 -14.63 3.27 21.48
N GLU A 114 -14.75 3.83 20.28
CA GLU A 114 -15.55 3.37 19.15
C GLU A 114 -14.84 3.82 17.87
N ILE A 115 -15.03 3.07 16.78
CA ILE A 115 -14.62 3.48 15.43
C ILE A 115 -15.83 3.42 14.51
N ASN A 116 -16.14 4.54 13.86
CA ASN A 116 -17.12 4.67 12.80
C ASN A 116 -16.45 4.68 11.43
N ILE A 117 -16.73 3.65 10.64
CA ILE A 117 -16.31 3.59 9.23
C ILE A 117 -17.51 3.92 8.35
N THR A 118 -17.43 5.02 7.60
CA THR A 118 -18.45 5.39 6.62
C THR A 118 -17.90 5.18 5.21
N ILE A 119 -18.68 4.50 4.36
CA ILE A 119 -18.36 4.32 2.94
C ILE A 119 -19.49 4.93 2.13
N SER A 120 -19.22 6.00 1.40
CA SER A 120 -20.20 6.75 0.63
C SER A 120 -19.80 6.81 -0.84
N GLY A 121 -20.40 5.98 -1.70
CA GLY A 121 -20.12 5.99 -3.14
C GLY A 121 -18.79 5.36 -3.55
N ALA A 122 -18.10 4.65 -2.66
CA ALA A 122 -16.90 3.87 -2.93
C ALA A 122 -17.06 2.40 -2.51
N THR A 123 -16.08 1.56 -2.80
CA THR A 123 -16.02 0.16 -2.36
C THR A 123 -14.66 -0.13 -1.72
N LEU A 124 -14.69 -0.76 -0.54
CA LEU A 124 -13.53 -1.39 0.08
C LEU A 124 -13.67 -2.89 -0.11
N GLN A 125 -12.64 -3.54 -0.64
CA GLN A 125 -12.67 -4.97 -0.91
C GLN A 125 -11.45 -5.65 -0.29
N VAL A 126 -11.70 -6.69 0.51
CA VAL A 126 -10.63 -7.61 0.92
C VAL A 126 -10.55 -8.73 -0.11
N VAL A 127 -9.36 -8.98 -0.64
CA VAL A 127 -9.08 -9.98 -1.68
C VAL A 127 -7.95 -10.91 -1.22
N ALA A 128 -7.85 -12.10 -1.82
CA ALA A 128 -6.76 -13.02 -1.48
C ALA A 128 -5.42 -12.51 -2.07
N PRO A 129 -4.27 -12.83 -1.44
CA PRO A 129 -2.96 -12.62 -2.03
C PRO A 129 -2.84 -13.31 -3.39
N GLU A 130 -2.21 -12.65 -4.37
CA GLU A 130 -1.91 -13.20 -5.70
C GLU A 130 -0.68 -14.13 -5.74
#